data_AF-A0AA41ZAA0-F1
#
_entry.id   AF-A0AA41ZAA0-F1
#
_cell.length_a   1.000
_cell.length_b   1.000
_cell.length_c   1.000
_cell.angle_alpha   90.00
_cell.angle_beta   90.00
_cell.angle_gamma   90.00
#
_symmetry.space_group_name_H-M   'P 1'
#
loop_
_entity.id
_entity.type
_entity.pdbx_description
1 polymer ?
#
loop_
_entity_poly.entity_id
_entity_poly.type
_entity_poly.pdbx_seq_one_letter_code
_entity_poly.pdbx_strand_id
1 'polypeptide(L)'
;MRILPMLIAGAMLAGAAPVIAQDTQSQDPNAPHTPLPYDRGYDKDSPRTEAIDAQSRPAVQAANRAALAGTAAQSAVHEADSAQYQADLAAYRQAMIAHHREVVRDRIRYAQQERAYADAMADWRLQVIACKQGKTAACNAPTPNPEDYR
;
A
#
# COMPACT_ATOMS: atom_id res chain seq x y z
N MET A 1 -1.61 56.70 -9.48
CA MET A 1 -1.83 57.51 -10.69
C MET A 1 -2.79 56.72 -11.58
N ARG A 2 -4.08 57.08 -11.58
CA ARG A 2 -4.81 57.81 -12.66
C ARG A 2 -4.79 57.05 -14.00
N ILE A 3 -5.81 56.23 -14.30
CA ILE A 3 -7.07 56.53 -15.04
C ILE A 3 -6.85 56.77 -16.56
N LEU A 4 -7.37 55.82 -17.34
CA LEU A 4 -8.02 55.81 -18.68
C LEU A 4 -7.81 56.96 -19.70
N PRO A 5 -7.91 56.66 -21.02
CA PRO A 5 -9.25 56.76 -21.64
C PRO A 5 -9.59 55.74 -22.75
N MET A 6 -10.91 55.51 -22.87
CA MET A 6 -11.69 54.97 -24.00
C MET A 6 -11.69 55.90 -25.24
N LEU A 7 -11.99 55.35 -26.43
CA LEU A 7 -12.82 55.90 -27.54
C LEU A 7 -12.95 54.83 -28.65
N ILE A 8 -14.05 54.08 -28.79
CA ILE A 8 -15.26 54.27 -29.64
C ILE A 8 -14.99 54.39 -31.16
N ALA A 9 -15.50 53.44 -31.96
CA ALA A 9 -16.37 53.66 -33.15
C ALA A 9 -16.60 52.33 -33.92
N GLY A 10 -17.85 52.01 -34.22
CA GLY A 10 -18.25 50.88 -35.08
C GLY A 10 -18.69 51.31 -36.48
N ALA A 11 -18.84 50.35 -37.41
CA ALA A 11 -19.69 50.47 -38.60
C ALA A 11 -19.80 49.15 -39.40
N MET A 12 -21.05 48.67 -39.50
CA MET A 12 -21.76 48.27 -40.75
C MET A 12 -21.61 46.86 -41.37
N LEU A 13 -22.78 46.43 -41.86
CA LEU A 13 -23.20 45.16 -42.44
C LEU A 13 -22.89 45.01 -43.95
N ALA A 14 -22.85 43.73 -44.36
CA ALA A 14 -23.40 43.10 -45.59
C ALA A 14 -22.78 43.34 -46.98
N GLY A 15 -22.68 42.24 -47.75
CA GLY A 15 -22.82 42.26 -49.22
C GLY A 15 -21.90 41.35 -50.03
N ALA A 16 -22.47 40.22 -50.48
CA ALA A 16 -22.27 39.46 -51.74
C ALA A 16 -20.87 39.25 -52.39
N ALA A 17 -20.62 37.98 -52.74
CA ALA A 17 -19.46 37.41 -53.44
C ALA A 17 -19.27 37.89 -54.91
N PRO A 18 -18.10 37.58 -55.50
CA PRO A 18 -18.15 36.74 -56.69
C PRO A 18 -17.10 35.61 -56.77
N VAL A 19 -17.60 34.48 -57.28
CA VAL A 19 -17.01 33.58 -58.29
C VAL A 19 -15.67 32.90 -58.01
N ILE A 20 -15.81 31.58 -57.84
CA ILE A 20 -14.79 30.53 -57.93
C ILE A 20 -14.28 30.41 -59.38
N ALA A 21 -12.96 30.31 -59.54
CA ALA A 21 -12.34 29.57 -60.63
C ALA A 21 -11.40 28.54 -60.00
N GLN A 22 -11.88 27.31 -59.85
CA GLN A 22 -11.05 26.15 -59.49
C GLN A 22 -10.53 25.55 -60.78
N ASP A 23 -9.23 25.70 -61.02
CA ASP A 23 -8.48 24.82 -61.91
C ASP A 23 -8.52 23.42 -61.31
N THR A 24 -9.32 22.53 -61.90
CA THR A 24 -9.32 21.11 -61.57
C THR A 24 -8.07 20.46 -62.17
N GLN A 25 -6.96 20.48 -61.41
CA GLN A 25 -5.93 19.45 -61.56
C GLN A 25 -6.49 18.13 -61.02
N SER A 26 -6.84 17.24 -61.95
CA SER A 26 -7.11 15.83 -61.65
C SER A 26 -5.85 15.20 -61.06
N GLN A 27 -5.71 15.19 -59.73
CA GLN A 27 -4.72 14.38 -59.03
C GLN A 27 -5.20 12.93 -59.00
N ASP A 28 -4.46 12.04 -59.65
CA ASP A 28 -4.67 10.60 -59.57
C ASP A 28 -4.57 10.15 -58.10
N PRO A 29 -5.66 9.61 -57.50
CA PRO A 29 -5.68 9.13 -56.12
C PRO A 29 -4.67 8.01 -55.83
N ASN A 30 -4.10 7.40 -56.87
CA ASN A 30 -3.13 6.32 -56.76
C ASN A 30 -1.70 6.75 -57.04
N ALA A 31 -1.44 8.05 -57.28
CA ALA A 31 -0.10 8.55 -57.49
C ALA A 31 0.75 8.36 -56.21
N PRO A 32 2.00 7.86 -56.31
CA PRO A 32 2.85 7.68 -55.13
C PRO A 32 3.17 9.04 -54.50
N HIS A 33 2.69 9.27 -53.28
CA HIS A 33 3.06 10.44 -52.49
C HIS A 33 4.19 10.13 -51.51
N THR A 34 5.05 11.12 -51.26
CA THR A 34 6.14 11.05 -50.29
C THR A 34 5.57 10.70 -48.90
N PRO A 35 6.02 9.61 -48.24
CA PRO A 35 5.48 9.23 -46.94
C PRO A 35 5.67 10.34 -45.91
N LEU A 36 4.60 10.74 -45.23
CA LEU A 36 4.69 11.70 -44.13
C LEU A 36 5.33 11.01 -42.90
N PRO A 37 6.11 11.72 -42.08
CA PRO A 37 6.86 11.11 -40.97
C PRO A 37 6.00 10.56 -39.83
N TYR A 38 4.70 10.86 -39.83
CA TYR A 38 3.72 10.43 -38.83
C TYR A 38 2.36 10.24 -39.49
N ASP A 39 2.23 9.13 -40.21
CA ASP A 39 0.94 8.59 -40.59
C ASP A 39 0.40 7.79 -39.39
N ARG A 40 -0.69 8.27 -38.77
CA ARG A 40 -1.32 7.62 -37.61
C ARG A 40 -2.28 6.49 -38.01
N GLY A 41 -2.23 6.03 -39.27
CA GLY A 41 -3.01 4.88 -39.73
C GLY A 41 -4.53 5.10 -39.65
N TYR A 42 -4.97 6.36 -39.64
CA TYR A 42 -6.39 6.72 -39.74
C TYR A 42 -6.82 6.85 -41.21
N ASP A 43 -6.22 6.04 -42.07
CA ASP A 43 -6.41 6.08 -43.50
C ASP A 43 -7.19 4.82 -43.88
N LYS A 44 -8.50 5.08 -44.06
CA LYS A 44 -9.58 4.29 -44.67
C LYS A 44 -9.14 2.99 -45.35
N ASP A 45 -9.92 1.93 -45.18
CA ASP A 45 -9.83 0.61 -45.85
C ASP A 45 -9.23 0.72 -47.26
N SER A 46 -7.91 0.69 -47.33
CA SER A 46 -7.15 0.81 -48.56
C SER A 46 -6.33 -0.46 -48.72
N PRO A 47 -6.08 -0.91 -49.96
CA PRO A 47 -5.26 -2.09 -50.20
C PRO A 47 -3.87 -2.03 -49.53
N ARG A 48 -3.33 -0.81 -49.34
CA ARG A 48 -2.05 -0.60 -48.66
C ARG A 48 -2.17 -0.83 -47.14
N THR A 49 -3.20 -0.26 -46.51
CA THR A 49 -3.45 -0.44 -45.06
C THR A 49 -3.72 -1.92 -44.76
N GLU A 50 -4.54 -2.58 -45.58
CA GLU A 50 -4.86 -4.01 -45.43
C GLU A 50 -3.61 -4.90 -45.58
N ALA A 51 -2.69 -4.58 -46.50
CA ALA A 51 -1.44 -5.32 -46.65
C ALA A 51 -0.50 -5.16 -45.43
N ILE A 52 -0.39 -3.94 -44.89
CA ILE A 52 0.42 -3.66 -43.69
C ILE A 52 -0.19 -4.35 -42.46
N ASP A 53 -1.51 -4.30 -42.33
CA ASP A 53 -2.22 -4.99 -41.25
C ASP A 53 -2.09 -6.51 -41.39
N ALA A 54 -2.29 -7.07 -42.59
CA ALA A 54 -2.11 -8.51 -42.82
C ALA A 54 -0.69 -8.98 -42.46
N GLN A 55 0.32 -8.18 -42.78
CA GLN A 55 1.71 -8.48 -42.43
C GLN A 55 1.99 -8.39 -40.92
N SER A 56 1.41 -7.40 -40.23
CA SER A 56 1.68 -7.14 -38.81
C SER A 56 0.77 -7.92 -37.84
N ARG A 57 -0.41 -8.36 -38.30
CA ARG A 57 -1.42 -9.09 -37.51
C ARG A 57 -0.88 -10.27 -36.72
N PRO A 58 -0.05 -11.17 -37.28
CA PRO A 58 0.51 -12.29 -36.50
C PRO A 58 1.35 -11.83 -35.31
N ALA A 59 2.17 -10.78 -35.50
CA ALA A 59 3.04 -10.24 -34.45
C ALA A 59 2.22 -9.54 -33.36
N VAL A 60 1.19 -8.76 -33.73
CA VAL A 60 0.28 -8.12 -32.78
C VAL A 60 -0.52 -9.16 -31.99
N GLN A 61 -1.02 -10.21 -32.64
CA GLN A 61 -1.72 -11.30 -31.96
C GLN A 61 -0.81 -12.09 -31.01
N ALA A 62 0.46 -12.29 -31.36
CA ALA A 62 1.44 -12.93 -30.49
C ALA A 62 1.77 -12.04 -29.28
N ALA A 63 1.97 -10.73 -29.49
CA ALA A 63 2.21 -9.77 -28.43
C ALA A 63 1.03 -9.68 -27.45
N ASN A 64 -0.21 -9.65 -27.95
CA ASN A 64 -1.41 -9.64 -27.11
C ASN A 64 -1.56 -10.92 -26.29
N ARG A 65 -1.25 -12.09 -26.88
CA ARG A 65 -1.23 -13.37 -26.15
C ARG A 65 -0.17 -13.38 -25.05
N ALA A 66 1.02 -12.85 -25.33
CA ALA A 66 2.09 -12.75 -24.33
C ALA A 66 1.73 -11.78 -23.20
N ALA A 67 1.11 -10.63 -23.52
CA ALA A 67 0.65 -9.66 -22.53
C ALA A 67 -0.43 -10.25 -21.61
N LEU A 68 -1.41 -10.97 -22.17
CA LEU A 68 -2.46 -11.65 -21.38
C LEU A 68 -1.91 -12.77 -20.49
N ALA A 69 -0.90 -13.52 -20.97
CA ALA A 69 -0.25 -14.54 -20.15
C ALA A 69 0.55 -13.91 -18.99
N GLY A 70 1.22 -12.78 -19.24
CA GLY A 70 1.93 -12.02 -18.22
C GLY A 70 0.99 -11.52 -17.11
N THR A 71 -0.12 -10.88 -17.47
CA THR A 71 -1.09 -10.34 -16.50
C THR A 71 -1.74 -11.44 -15.64
N ALA A 72 -2.06 -12.59 -16.23
CA ALA A 72 -2.58 -13.74 -15.47
C ALA A 72 -1.55 -14.26 -14.45
N ALA A 73 -0.27 -14.38 -14.86
CA ALA A 73 0.80 -14.81 -13.97
C ALA A 73 1.05 -13.80 -12.84
N GLN A 74 1.06 -12.50 -13.13
CA GLN A 74 1.18 -11.46 -12.10
C GLN A 74 0.01 -11.48 -11.12
N SER A 75 -1.22 -11.66 -11.61
CA SER A 75 -2.41 -11.69 -10.74
C SER A 75 -2.38 -12.87 -9.77
N ALA A 76 -1.99 -14.06 -10.24
CA ALA A 76 -1.86 -15.24 -9.40
C ALA A 76 -0.78 -15.09 -8.31
N VAL A 77 0.35 -14.46 -8.63
CA VAL A 77 1.40 -14.14 -7.64
C VAL A 77 0.87 -13.14 -6.61
N HIS A 78 0.20 -12.08 -7.04
CA HIS A 78 -0.38 -11.09 -6.14
C HIS A 78 -1.46 -11.68 -5.21
N GLU A 79 -2.32 -12.57 -5.73
CA GLU A 79 -3.33 -13.26 -4.93
C GLU A 79 -2.68 -14.17 -3.89
N ALA A 80 -1.67 -14.97 -4.30
CA ALA A 80 -0.92 -15.84 -3.39
C ALA A 80 -0.20 -15.02 -2.29
N ASP A 81 0.46 -13.92 -2.65
CA ASP A 81 1.11 -13.02 -1.69
C ASP A 81 0.10 -12.42 -0.72
N SER A 82 -1.08 -12.02 -1.21
CA SER A 82 -2.14 -11.46 -0.37
C SER A 82 -2.72 -12.50 0.61
N ALA A 83 -2.89 -13.74 0.16
CA ALA A 83 -3.38 -14.83 0.99
C ALA A 83 -2.36 -15.22 2.08
N GLN A 84 -1.08 -15.31 1.71
CA GLN A 84 0.02 -15.56 2.66
C GLN A 84 0.10 -14.44 3.70
N TYR A 85 0.02 -13.17 3.27
CA TYR A 85 0.02 -12.03 4.17
C TYR A 85 -1.12 -12.09 5.20
N GLN A 86 -2.33 -12.44 4.79
CA GLN A 86 -3.46 -12.59 5.72
C GLN A 86 -3.26 -13.77 6.70
N ALA A 87 -2.69 -14.88 6.23
CA ALA A 87 -2.34 -16.01 7.08
C ALA A 87 -1.27 -15.63 8.13
N ASP A 88 -0.24 -14.90 7.72
CA ASP A 88 0.82 -14.41 8.61
C ASP A 88 0.26 -13.43 9.65
N LEU A 89 -0.64 -12.52 9.26
CA LEU A 89 -1.33 -11.64 10.20
C LEU A 89 -2.18 -12.41 11.21
N ALA A 90 -2.89 -13.46 10.77
CA ALA A 90 -3.68 -14.29 11.67
C ALA A 90 -2.79 -15.05 12.66
N ALA A 91 -1.69 -15.64 12.19
CA ALA A 91 -0.70 -16.30 13.03
C ALA A 91 -0.05 -15.33 14.04
N TYR A 92 0.34 -14.15 13.58
CA TYR A 92 0.90 -13.08 14.42
C TYR A 92 -0.08 -12.65 15.52
N ARG A 93 -1.35 -12.42 15.17
CA ARG A 93 -2.39 -12.05 16.17
C ARG A 93 -2.55 -13.14 17.24
N GLN A 94 -2.58 -14.41 16.84
CA GLN A 94 -2.68 -15.52 17.79
C GLN A 94 -1.45 -15.61 18.70
N ALA A 95 -0.25 -15.46 18.14
CA ALA A 95 0.99 -15.42 18.90
C ALA A 95 0.99 -14.28 19.94
N MET A 96 0.51 -13.08 19.55
CA MET A 96 0.40 -11.94 20.45
C MET A 96 -0.61 -12.16 21.58
N ILE A 97 -1.75 -12.80 21.30
CA ILE A 97 -2.73 -13.15 22.34
C ILE A 97 -2.14 -14.15 23.34
N ALA A 98 -1.45 -15.18 22.83
CA ALA A 98 -0.80 -16.19 23.67
C ALA A 98 0.29 -15.54 24.55
N HIS A 99 1.17 -14.74 23.95
CA HIS A 99 2.22 -14.02 24.65
C HIS A 99 1.67 -13.08 25.72
N HIS A 100 0.60 -12.34 25.42
CA HIS A 100 -0.05 -11.47 26.41
C HIS A 100 -0.52 -12.25 27.64
N ARG A 101 -1.13 -13.43 27.45
CA ARG A 101 -1.57 -14.28 28.56
C ARG A 101 -0.39 -14.76 29.41
N GLU A 102 0.73 -15.11 28.79
CA GLU A 102 1.95 -15.50 29.51
C GLU A 102 2.50 -14.34 30.35
N VAL A 103 2.65 -13.15 29.75
CA VAL A 103 3.14 -11.96 30.46
C VAL A 103 2.24 -11.61 31.65
N VAL A 104 0.91 -11.71 31.50
CA VAL A 104 -0.01 -11.46 32.61
C VAL A 104 0.17 -12.48 33.74
N ARG A 105 0.30 -13.77 33.41
CA ARG A 105 0.55 -14.82 34.41
C ARG A 105 1.86 -14.61 35.14
N ASP A 106 2.92 -14.25 34.43
CA ASP A 106 4.22 -14.00 35.05
C ASP A 106 4.17 -12.76 35.95
N ARG A 107 3.53 -11.67 35.53
CA ARG A 107 3.32 -10.48 36.38
C ARG A 107 2.59 -10.81 37.67
N ILE A 108 1.54 -11.65 37.62
CA ILE A 108 0.83 -12.09 38.82
C ILE A 108 1.77 -12.89 39.74
N ARG A 109 2.55 -13.82 39.19
CA ARG A 109 3.53 -14.61 39.96
C ARG A 109 4.57 -13.70 40.63
N TYR A 110 5.15 -12.76 39.89
CA TYR A 110 6.12 -11.81 40.45
C TYR A 110 5.50 -10.95 41.56
N ALA A 111 4.29 -10.43 41.36
CA ALA A 111 3.59 -9.65 42.39
C ALA A 111 3.23 -10.48 43.64
N GLN A 112 3.04 -11.79 43.52
CA GLN A 112 2.90 -12.69 44.67
C GLN A 112 4.24 -12.89 45.39
N GLN A 113 5.33 -13.13 44.66
CA GLN A 113 6.67 -13.28 45.24
C GLN A 113 7.13 -12.02 45.97
N GLU A 114 6.87 -10.83 45.41
CA GLU A 114 7.18 -9.56 46.04
C GLU A 114 6.45 -9.37 47.38
N ARG A 115 5.16 -9.73 47.42
CA ARG A 115 4.36 -9.69 48.66
C ARG A 115 4.85 -10.70 49.68
N ALA A 116 5.06 -11.94 49.27
CA ALA A 116 5.58 -13.00 50.12
C ALA A 116 6.93 -12.64 50.74
N TYR A 117 7.82 -12.01 49.95
CA TYR A 117 9.07 -11.45 50.45
C TYR A 117 8.84 -10.30 51.45
N ALA A 118 7.95 -9.36 51.13
CA ALA A 118 7.64 -8.25 52.02
C ALA A 118 7.09 -8.72 53.38
N ASP A 119 6.22 -9.72 53.39
CA ASP A 119 5.63 -10.32 54.59
C ASP A 119 6.69 -11.06 55.41
N ALA A 120 7.52 -11.89 54.78
CA ALA A 120 8.66 -12.53 55.44
C ALA A 120 9.61 -11.51 56.09
N MET A 121 9.88 -10.41 55.39
CA MET A 121 10.70 -9.31 55.93
C MET A 121 10.00 -8.57 57.07
N ALA A 122 8.67 -8.47 57.08
CA ALA A 122 7.91 -7.88 58.19
C ALA A 122 8.02 -8.76 59.44
N ASP A 123 7.81 -10.06 59.31
CA ASP A 123 7.92 -11.02 60.41
C ASP A 123 9.35 -11.13 60.92
N TRP A 124 10.35 -11.06 60.04
CA TRP A 124 11.75 -11.02 60.46
C TRP A 124 12.05 -9.80 61.32
N ARG A 125 11.53 -8.62 60.97
CA ARG A 125 11.70 -7.40 61.79
C ARG A 125 11.05 -7.57 63.17
N LEU A 126 9.87 -8.18 63.24
CA LEU A 126 9.20 -8.49 64.50
C LEU A 126 10.00 -9.49 65.35
N GLN A 127 10.55 -10.53 64.71
CA GLN A 127 11.43 -11.51 65.35
C GLN A 127 12.69 -10.85 65.93
N VAL A 128 13.33 -9.95 65.18
CA VAL A 128 14.51 -9.19 65.65
C VAL A 128 14.14 -8.30 66.84
N ILE A 129 12.99 -7.62 66.81
CA ILE A 129 12.50 -6.80 67.93
C ILE A 129 12.26 -7.68 69.17
N ALA A 130 11.58 -8.82 69.00
CA ALA A 130 11.32 -9.76 70.08
C ALA A 130 12.61 -10.34 70.69
N CYS A 131 13.60 -10.66 69.85
CA CYS A 131 14.90 -11.12 70.32
C CYS A 131 15.61 -10.04 71.15
N LYS A 132 15.62 -8.77 70.68
CA LYS A 132 16.18 -7.64 71.43
C LYS A 132 15.49 -7.38 72.77
N GLN A 133 14.22 -7.76 72.89
CA GLN A 133 13.45 -7.72 74.14
C GLN A 133 13.74 -8.91 75.08
N GLY A 134 14.69 -9.78 74.74
CA GLY A 134 15.10 -10.92 75.56
C GLY A 134 14.27 -12.19 75.35
N LYS A 135 13.39 -12.24 74.34
CA LYS A 135 12.64 -13.45 74.02
C LYS A 135 13.55 -14.46 73.31
N THR A 136 14.15 -15.37 74.08
CA THR A 136 15.12 -16.38 73.59
C THR A 136 14.54 -17.25 72.47
N ALA A 137 13.24 -17.57 72.52
CA ALA A 137 12.57 -18.32 71.46
C ALA A 137 12.61 -17.58 70.10
N ALA A 138 12.45 -16.25 70.09
CA ALA A 138 12.54 -15.46 68.87
C ALA A 138 13.98 -15.38 68.33
N CYS A 139 14.98 -15.32 69.22
CA CYS A 139 16.39 -15.33 68.84
C CYS A 139 16.84 -16.63 68.17
N ASN A 140 16.25 -17.76 68.59
CA ASN A 140 16.61 -19.10 68.09
C ASN A 140 15.69 -19.59 66.96
N ALA A 141 14.63 -18.84 66.65
CA ALA A 141 13.73 -19.20 65.56
C ALA A 141 14.43 -19.00 64.20
N PRO A 142 14.11 -19.82 63.18
CA PRO A 142 14.65 -19.64 61.84
C PRO A 142 14.17 -18.31 61.24
N THR A 143 14.97 -17.76 60.31
CA THR A 143 14.54 -16.61 59.50
C THR A 143 13.29 -16.99 58.70
N PRO A 144 12.24 -16.15 58.69
CA PRO A 144 11.06 -16.38 57.86
C PRO A 144 11.42 -16.59 56.40
N ASN A 145 10.90 -17.66 55.82
CA ASN A 145 11.14 -18.02 54.42
C ASN A 145 10.01 -17.43 53.56
N PRO A 146 10.29 -16.58 52.56
CA PRO A 146 9.27 -16.05 51.65
C PRO A 146 8.40 -17.12 51.01
N GLU A 147 8.94 -18.32 50.77
CA GLU A 147 8.18 -19.45 50.22
C GLU A 147 7.11 -20.01 51.18
N ASP A 148 6.98 -19.51 52.40
CA ASP A 148 5.90 -19.88 53.32
C ASP A 148 4.70 -18.92 53.25
N TYR A 149 4.80 -17.82 52.48
CA TYR A 149 3.81 -16.73 52.39
C TYR A 149 3.07 -16.67 51.03
N ARG A 150 3.15 -17.74 50.23
CA ARG A 150 2.64 -17.83 48.85
C ARG A 150 1.22 -18.39 48.73
#